data_AF-A0A5B0H6A0-F1
#
_entry.id   AF-A0A5B0H6A0-F1
#
_cell.length_a   1.000
_cell.length_b   1.000
_cell.length_c   1.000
_cell.angle_alpha   90.00
_cell.angle_beta   90.00
_cell.angle_gamma   90.00
#
_symmetry.space_group_name_H-M   'P 1'
#
loop_
_entity.id
_entity.type
_entity.pdbx_description
1 polymer ?
#
loop_
_entity_poly.entity_id
_entity_poly.type
_entity_poly.pdbx_seq_one_letter_code
_entity_poly.pdbx_strand_id
1 'polypeptide(L)'
;MDYDQLVKLHWAEEDADYIRSRSSRYPGAMNLDPDWTQEVAADARLVELIPYPASRVGATGLIGWSDSAGRVLVVIVYRDLDGDLHGMNAWPASGRDLATYNKAVEDDGQA
;
A
#
# COMPACT_ATOMS: atom_id res chain seq x y z
N MET A 1 17.69 -21.08 5.35
CA MET A 1 16.64 -20.18 5.83
C MET A 1 15.85 -19.78 4.61
N ASP A 2 14.58 -20.10 4.62
CA ASP A 2 13.65 -19.88 3.51
C ASP A 2 13.27 -18.39 3.55
N TYR A 3 13.80 -17.59 2.62
CA TYR A 3 13.68 -16.12 2.60
C TYR A 3 12.59 -15.66 1.61
N ASP A 4 11.55 -16.47 1.41
CA ASP A 4 10.46 -16.12 0.49
C ASP A 4 9.10 -16.30 1.16
N GLN A 5 8.97 -15.83 2.41
CA GLN A 5 7.66 -15.41 2.89
C GLN A 5 7.29 -14.14 2.12
N LEU A 6 6.82 -14.33 0.88
CA LEU A 6 6.02 -13.34 0.18
C LEU A 6 4.93 -12.89 1.16
N VAL A 7 5.06 -11.66 1.67
CA VAL A 7 4.10 -11.09 2.61
C VAL A 7 2.77 -11.02 1.86
N LYS A 8 1.86 -11.93 2.18
CA LYS A 8 0.57 -12.02 1.51
C LYS A 8 -0.38 -10.98 2.07
N LEU A 9 -0.89 -10.13 1.20
CA LEU A 9 -1.87 -9.11 1.55
C LEU A 9 -3.27 -9.63 1.21
N HIS A 10 -4.06 -9.84 2.25
CA HIS A 10 -5.42 -10.32 2.17
C HIS A 10 -6.40 -9.14 2.10
N TRP A 11 -7.43 -9.29 1.28
CA TRP A 11 -8.55 -8.34 1.22
C TRP A 11 -9.85 -9.07 1.54
N ALA A 12 -10.64 -8.50 2.44
CA ALA A 12 -12.06 -8.83 2.49
C ALA A 12 -12.73 -8.31 1.21
N GLU A 13 -13.71 -9.05 0.68
CA GLU A 13 -14.35 -8.68 -0.60
C GLU A 13 -14.98 -7.29 -0.55
N GLU A 14 -15.55 -6.89 0.59
CA GLU A 14 -16.14 -5.56 0.77
C GLU A 14 -15.10 -4.43 0.66
N ASP A 15 -13.91 -4.62 1.26
CA ASP A 15 -12.82 -3.65 1.19
C ASP A 15 -12.16 -3.62 -0.20
N ALA A 16 -12.08 -4.79 -0.86
CA ALA A 16 -11.62 -4.89 -2.24
C ALA A 16 -12.56 -4.13 -3.18
N ASP A 17 -13.88 -4.35 -3.07
CA ASP A 17 -14.88 -3.66 -3.86
C ASP A 17 -14.90 -2.16 -3.59
N TYR A 18 -14.62 -1.75 -2.35
CA TYR A 18 -14.48 -0.35 -1.99
C TYR A 18 -13.38 0.32 -2.83
N ILE A 19 -12.18 -0.28 -2.96
CA ILE A 19 -11.09 0.31 -3.75
C ILE A 19 -11.29 0.14 -5.27
N ARG A 20 -11.92 -0.94 -5.72
CA ARG A 20 -12.27 -1.18 -7.14
C ARG A 20 -13.30 -0.18 -7.67
N SER A 21 -14.17 0.34 -6.82
CA SER A 21 -15.26 1.25 -7.20
C SER A 21 -15.03 2.71 -6.81
N ARG A 22 -13.80 3.09 -6.44
CA ARG A 22 -13.47 4.39 -5.85
C ARG A 22 -13.92 5.60 -6.68
N SER A 23 -13.82 5.53 -8.00
CA SER A 23 -14.23 6.59 -8.93
C SER A 23 -15.73 6.89 -8.90
N SER A 24 -16.57 5.95 -8.45
CA SER A 24 -18.01 6.19 -8.26
C SER A 24 -18.31 7.16 -7.13
N ARG A 25 -17.39 7.30 -6.17
CA ARG A 25 -17.57 8.09 -4.94
C ARG A 25 -16.77 9.40 -4.98
N TYR A 26 -15.67 9.41 -5.72
CA TYR A 26 -14.77 10.56 -5.80
C TYR A 26 -14.49 10.91 -7.27
N PRO A 27 -15.07 12.01 -7.79
CA PRO A 27 -14.82 12.45 -9.17
C PRO A 27 -13.32 12.63 -9.45
N GLY A 28 -12.85 12.04 -10.54
CA GLY A 28 -11.43 12.07 -10.92
C GLY A 28 -10.53 11.09 -10.16
N ALA A 29 -11.07 10.30 -9.22
CA ALA A 29 -10.31 9.24 -8.59
C ALA A 29 -10.12 8.04 -9.52
N MET A 30 -9.03 7.30 -9.29
CA MET A 30 -8.72 6.06 -9.98
C MET A 30 -9.34 4.88 -9.21
N ASN A 31 -9.88 3.90 -9.93
CA ASN A 31 -10.21 2.58 -9.38
C ASN A 31 -8.92 1.77 -9.24
N LEU A 32 -8.79 1.01 -8.16
CA LEU A 32 -7.59 0.20 -7.90
C LEU A 32 -7.94 -1.28 -7.99
N ASP A 33 -7.03 -2.04 -8.57
CA ASP A 33 -7.04 -3.50 -8.48
C ASP A 33 -6.34 -3.92 -7.17
N PRO A 34 -6.98 -4.74 -6.30
CA PRO A 34 -6.33 -5.30 -5.12
C PRO A 34 -5.00 -5.99 -5.41
N ASP A 35 -4.82 -6.62 -6.58
CA ASP A 35 -3.57 -7.30 -6.91
C ASP A 35 -2.38 -6.33 -7.02
N TRP A 36 -2.63 -5.07 -7.40
CA TRP A 36 -1.59 -4.03 -7.40
C TRP A 36 -1.05 -3.76 -5.99
N THR A 37 -1.86 -4.00 -4.96
CA THR A 37 -1.44 -3.79 -3.56
C THR A 37 -0.52 -4.91 -3.06
N GLN A 38 -0.57 -6.09 -3.69
CA GLN A 38 0.38 -7.16 -3.43
C GLN A 38 1.78 -6.80 -3.97
N GLU A 39 1.84 -6.14 -5.14
CA GLU A 39 3.09 -5.61 -5.69
C GLU A 39 3.69 -4.53 -4.79
N VAL A 40 2.86 -3.64 -4.24
CA VAL A 40 3.29 -2.63 -3.25
C VAL A 40 3.94 -3.28 -2.03
N ALA A 41 3.32 -4.34 -1.48
CA ALA A 41 3.85 -5.06 -0.32
C ALA A 41 5.16 -5.80 -0.64
N ALA A 42 5.43 -6.09 -1.91
CA ALA A 42 6.64 -6.74 -2.39
C ALA A 42 7.70 -5.77 -2.94
N ASP A 43 7.43 -4.46 -2.96
CA ASP A 43 8.39 -3.47 -3.43
C ASP A 43 9.63 -3.46 -2.54
N ALA A 44 10.81 -3.64 -3.15
CA ALA A 44 12.07 -3.63 -2.45
C ALA A 44 12.37 -2.29 -1.73
N ARG A 45 11.72 -1.21 -2.19
CA ARG A 45 11.87 0.15 -1.63
C ARG A 45 10.64 0.58 -0.82
N LEU A 46 9.84 -0.39 -0.38
CA LEU A 46 8.65 -0.17 0.42
C LEU A 46 8.96 0.69 1.65
N VAL A 47 8.17 1.73 1.86
CA VAL A 47 8.16 2.51 3.10
C VAL A 47 6.99 2.06 3.97
N GLU A 48 7.29 1.54 5.16
CA GLU A 48 6.30 1.18 6.17
C GLU A 48 6.19 2.29 7.24
N LEU A 49 4.99 2.82 7.45
CA LEU A 49 4.69 3.83 8.47
C LEU A 49 3.79 3.24 9.55
N ILE A 50 4.30 3.17 10.79
CA ILE A 50 3.59 2.62 11.95
C ILE A 50 3.64 3.63 13.11
N PRO A 51 2.52 4.29 13.47
CA PRO A 51 1.25 4.32 12.77
C PRO A 51 1.30 5.19 11.50
N TYR A 52 0.40 4.94 10.56
CA TYR A 52 0.20 5.85 9.44
C TYR A 52 -0.32 7.21 9.95
N PRO A 53 0.28 8.36 9.57
CA PRO A 53 -0.03 9.65 10.18
C PRO A 53 -1.51 10.08 10.12
N ALA A 54 -2.25 9.69 9.07
CA ALA A 54 -3.67 10.03 8.92
C ALA A 54 -4.62 8.97 9.51
N SER A 55 -4.09 7.88 10.06
CA SER A 55 -4.90 6.80 10.63
C SER A 55 -5.46 7.17 11.99
N ARG A 56 -6.77 6.99 12.17
CA ARG A 56 -7.46 7.19 13.47
C ARG A 56 -7.37 5.97 14.38
N VAL A 57 -7.03 4.82 13.84
CA VAL A 57 -7.01 3.52 14.53
C VAL A 57 -5.59 2.96 14.69
N GLY A 58 -4.56 3.75 14.34
CA GLY A 58 -3.17 3.32 14.43
C GLY A 58 -2.75 2.31 13.36
N ALA A 59 -3.51 2.17 12.27
CA ALA A 59 -3.20 1.28 11.15
C ALA A 59 -1.82 1.56 10.53
N THR A 60 -1.23 0.53 9.92
CA THR A 60 0.02 0.62 9.18
C THR A 60 -0.24 1.16 7.78
N GLY A 61 0.64 2.05 7.30
CA GLY A 61 0.62 2.54 5.93
C GLY A 61 1.82 2.02 5.15
N LEU A 62 1.57 1.29 4.08
CA LEU A 62 2.55 0.82 3.12
C LEU A 62 2.58 1.79 1.94
N ILE A 63 3.76 2.31 1.60
CA ILE A 63 3.94 3.20 0.45
C ILE A 63 4.99 2.57 -0.47
N GLY A 64 4.56 2.14 -1.65
CA GLY A 64 5.42 1.42 -2.58
C GLY A 64 4.94 1.49 -4.02
N TRP A 65 5.81 1.12 -4.94
CA TRP A 65 5.56 1.05 -6.36
C TRP A 65 4.79 -0.22 -6.74
N SER A 66 3.82 -0.08 -7.65
CA SER A 66 3.19 -1.19 -8.35
C SER A 66 3.51 -1.06 -9.84
N ASP A 67 4.08 -2.12 -10.41
CA ASP A 67 4.41 -2.20 -11.84
C ASP A 67 3.14 -2.23 -12.69
N SER A 68 2.13 -2.99 -12.27
CA SER A 68 0.86 -3.08 -12.97
C SER A 68 0.06 -1.78 -12.92
N ALA A 69 0.13 -1.03 -11.81
CA ALA A 69 -0.47 0.30 -11.71
C ALA A 69 0.39 1.41 -12.37
N GLY A 70 1.66 1.12 -12.64
CA GLY A 70 2.67 2.04 -13.15
C GLY A 70 2.88 3.27 -12.26
N ARG A 71 2.71 3.13 -10.95
CA ARG A 71 2.78 4.24 -9.98
C ARG A 71 2.98 3.77 -8.54
N VAL A 72 3.33 4.73 -7.68
CA VAL A 72 3.35 4.56 -6.23
C VAL A 72 1.92 4.60 -5.68
N LEU A 73 1.59 3.65 -4.82
CA LEU A 73 0.33 3.57 -4.09
C LEU A 73 0.59 3.67 -2.59
N VAL A 74 -0.43 4.12 -1.86
CA VAL A 74 -0.54 3.99 -0.41
C VAL A 74 -1.57 2.90 -0.13
N VAL A 75 -1.20 1.92 0.71
CA VAL A 75 -2.06 0.84 1.14
C VAL A 75 -2.12 0.86 2.66
N ILE A 76 -3.33 0.98 3.21
CA ILE A 76 -3.57 0.96 4.65
C ILE A 76 -3.93 -0.46 5.04
N VAL A 77 -3.20 -0.99 6.02
CA VAL A 77 -3.30 -2.39 6.45
C VAL A 77 -3.32 -2.50 7.97
N TYR A 78 -3.82 -3.63 8.46
CA TYR A 78 -3.53 -4.11 9.81
C TYR A 78 -2.91 -5.51 9.75
N ARG A 79 -2.19 -5.89 10.82
CA ARG A 79 -1.74 -7.27 11.02
C ARG A 79 -2.74 -7.98 11.90
N ASP A 80 -3.13 -9.20 11.52
CA ASP A 80 -3.91 -10.06 12.40
C ASP A 80 -3.03 -10.73 13.46
N LEU A 81 -3.61 -11.67 14.21
CA LEU A 81 -2.91 -12.39 15.28
C LEU A 81 -1.84 -13.36 14.76
N ASP A 82 -1.95 -13.80 13.51
CA ASP A 82 -1.02 -14.72 12.86
C ASP A 82 0.10 -13.96 12.12
N GLY A 83 -0.03 -12.63 12.01
CA GLY A 83 0.95 -11.72 11.43
C GLY A 83 0.69 -11.40 9.95
N ASP A 84 -0.38 -11.94 9.38
CA ASP A 84 -0.79 -11.72 8.00
C ASP A 84 -1.30 -10.29 7.83
N LEU A 85 -1.03 -9.71 6.65
CA LEU A 85 -1.49 -8.38 6.32
C LEU A 85 -2.92 -8.42 5.79
N HIS A 86 -3.76 -7.55 6.31
CA HIS A 86 -5.13 -7.35 5.83
C HIS A 86 -5.34 -5.90 5.38
N GLY A 87 -5.78 -5.74 4.14
CA GLY A 87 -6.05 -4.45 3.52
C GLY A 87 -7.32 -3.79 4.09
N MET A 88 -7.24 -2.48 4.31
CA MET A 88 -8.36 -1.65 4.77
C MET A 88 -8.76 -0.61 3.72
N ASN A 89 -7.79 -0.03 3.01
CA ASN A 89 -8.02 0.98 1.99
C ASN A 89 -6.74 1.19 1.17
N ALA A 90 -6.86 1.73 -0.04
CA ALA A 90 -5.71 2.07 -0.87
C ALA A 90 -6.01 3.28 -1.77
N TRP A 91 -4.97 4.04 -2.15
CA TRP A 91 -5.07 5.14 -3.09
C TRP A 91 -3.73 5.43 -3.79
N PRO A 92 -3.73 6.14 -4.94
CA PRO A 92 -2.49 6.59 -5.56
C PRO A 92 -1.76 7.58 -4.66
N ALA A 93 -0.46 7.36 -4.44
CA ALA A 93 0.33 8.25 -3.61
C ALA A 93 0.43 9.65 -4.25
N SER A 94 0.39 10.68 -3.39
CA SER A 94 0.55 12.07 -3.82
C SER A 94 1.15 12.91 -2.69
N GLY A 95 1.63 14.11 -3.03
CA GLY A 95 2.14 15.07 -2.05
C GLY A 95 3.18 14.46 -1.10
N ARG A 96 2.86 14.46 0.20
CA ARG A 96 3.75 13.96 1.25
C ARG A 96 4.10 12.49 1.10
N ASP A 97 3.15 11.61 0.78
CA ASP A 97 3.40 10.17 0.69
C ASP A 97 4.37 9.86 -0.46
N LEU A 98 4.13 10.48 -1.62
CA LEU A 98 5.01 10.32 -2.79
C LEU A 98 6.41 10.89 -2.53
N ALA A 99 6.51 12.05 -1.88
CA ALA A 99 7.80 12.61 -1.48
C ALA A 99 8.54 11.71 -0.49
N THR A 100 7.82 11.04 0.42
CA THR A 100 8.39 10.10 1.39
C THR A 100 8.98 8.88 0.68
N TYR A 101 8.24 8.29 -0.26
CA TYR A 101 8.72 7.18 -1.07
C TYR A 101 9.95 7.57 -1.91
N ASN A 102 9.88 8.68 -2.65
CA ASN A 102 10.99 9.12 -3.50
C ASN A 102 12.28 9.36 -2.70
N LYS A 103 12.17 9.92 -1.49
CA LYS A 103 13.33 10.07 -0.62
C LYS A 103 13.95 8.72 -0.21
N ALA A 104 13.12 7.73 0.12
CA ALA A 104 13.63 6.39 0.43
C ALA A 104 14.36 5.78 -0.77
N VAL A 105 13.82 5.94 -1.99
CA VAL A 105 14.49 5.49 -3.22
C VAL A 105 15.83 6.19 -3.44
N GLU A 106 15.92 7.50 -3.18
CA GLU A 106 17.17 8.27 -3.30
C GLU A 106 18.22 7.81 -2.28
N ASP A 107 17.81 7.52 -1.04
CA ASP A 107 18.71 7.08 0.03
C ASP A 107 19.26 5.66 -0.27
N ASP A 108 18.44 4.75 -0.80
CA ASP A 108 18.86 3.39 -1.18
C ASP A 108 19.79 3.35 -2.41
N GLY A 109 19.64 4.29 -3.35
CA GLY A 109 20.47 4.38 -4.56
C GLY A 109 21.87 4.94 -4.32
N GLN A 110 22.18 5.42 -3.11
CA GLN A 110 23.47 5.98 -2.71
C GLN A 110 24.33 5.00 -1.87
N ALA A 111 23.86 3.77 -1.65
CA ALA A 111 24.51 2.73 -0.84
C ALA A 111 25.45 1.81 -1.63
#